data_AF-A0A968C8E1-F1
#
_entry.id   AF-A0A968C8E1-F1
#
_cell.length_a   1.000
_cell.length_b   1.000
_cell.length_c   1.000
_cell.angle_alpha   90.00
_cell.angle_beta   90.00
_cell.angle_gamma   90.00
#
_symmetry.space_group_name_H-M   'P 1'
#
loop_
_entity.id
_entity.type
_entity.pdbx_description
1 polymer ?
#
loop_
_entity_poly.entity_id
_entity_poly.type
_entity_poly.pdbx_seq_one_letter_code
_entity_poly.pdbx_strand_id
1 'polypeptide(L)'
;MRYWWVNQNQTYRQEWHGGYLWSPKRRANQTRNPFYEFMREVAPGDLVLAFQSTRIRKIGIVQSYCYEAPKPLEFGNVGAYWDQVGWRVDVH
;
A
#
# COMPACT_ATOMS: atom_id res chain seq x y z
N MET A 1 -2.13 -15.02 -11.26
CA MET A 1 -1.28 -13.83 -11.41
C MET A 1 -2.15 -12.66 -11.87
N ARG A 2 -2.37 -11.70 -10.97
CA ARG A 2 -3.09 -10.45 -11.20
C ARG A 2 -2.10 -9.29 -11.29
N TYR A 3 -2.59 -8.16 -11.75
CA TYR A 3 -1.81 -6.93 -11.90
C TYR A 3 -2.49 -5.82 -11.11
N TRP A 4 -1.70 -5.11 -10.32
CA TRP A 4 -2.16 -4.06 -9.42
C TRP A 4 -1.50 -2.74 -9.78
N TRP A 5 -2.28 -1.67 -9.77
CA TRP A 5 -1.80 -0.32 -9.97
C TRP A 5 -1.84 0.43 -8.64
N VAL A 6 -0.67 0.87 -8.15
CA VAL A 6 -0.58 1.55 -6.85
C VAL A 6 -0.07 2.97 -7.05
N ASN A 7 -0.89 3.94 -6.67
CA ASN A 7 -0.57 5.37 -6.74
C ASN A 7 0.11 5.82 -5.44
N GLN A 8 1.43 6.01 -5.47
CA GLN A 8 2.26 6.27 -4.28
C GLN A 8 2.86 7.68 -4.26
N ASN A 9 2.12 8.69 -4.71
CA ASN A 9 2.65 10.05 -4.83
C ASN A 9 3.25 10.63 -3.53
N GLN A 10 2.77 10.18 -2.36
CA GLN A 10 3.18 10.73 -1.05
C GLN A 10 4.19 9.84 -0.29
N THR A 11 4.16 8.52 -0.48
CA THR A 11 4.87 7.54 0.38
C THR A 11 5.77 6.57 -0.39
N TYR A 12 6.01 6.83 -1.69
CA TYR A 12 6.83 5.95 -2.54
C TYR A 12 8.17 5.56 -1.93
N ARG A 13 8.94 6.52 -1.40
CA ARG A 13 10.28 6.24 -0.87
C ARG A 13 10.23 5.29 0.32
N GLN A 14 9.33 5.55 1.26
CA GLN A 14 9.18 4.76 2.48
C GLN A 14 8.70 3.34 2.18
N GLU A 15 7.68 3.21 1.33
CA GLU A 15 7.10 1.92 0.97
C GLU A 15 8.09 1.03 0.21
N TRP A 16 8.85 1.59 -0.73
CA TRP A 16 9.82 0.79 -1.50
C TRP A 16 11.10 0.47 -0.76
N HIS A 17 11.63 1.39 0.06
CA HIS A 17 12.78 1.06 0.91
C HIS A 17 12.40 0.05 1.99
N GLY A 18 11.16 0.10 2.49
CA GLY A 18 10.64 -0.86 3.45
C GLY A 18 10.20 -2.20 2.85
N GLY A 19 10.08 -2.30 1.52
CA GLY A 19 9.63 -3.53 0.84
C GLY A 19 8.18 -3.88 1.15
N TYR A 20 7.30 -2.88 1.29
CA TYR A 20 5.88 -3.10 1.60
C TYR A 20 4.97 -2.08 0.92
N LEU A 21 3.70 -2.46 0.79
CA LEU A 21 2.58 -1.54 0.54
C LEU A 21 1.76 -1.43 1.81
N TRP A 22 1.28 -0.24 2.12
CA TRP A 22 0.42 -0.01 3.27
C TRP A 22 -0.77 0.89 2.92
N SER A 23 -1.95 0.56 3.42
CA SER A 23 -3.13 1.44 3.33
C SER A 23 -3.95 1.37 4.62
N PRO A 24 -4.65 2.44 5.02
CA PRO A 24 -5.59 2.35 6.13
C PRO A 24 -6.77 1.43 5.75
N LYS A 25 -7.46 0.83 6.73
CA LYS A 25 -8.64 -0.01 6.45
C LYS A 25 -9.87 0.81 6.03
N ARG A 26 -9.98 2.03 6.53
CA ARG A 26 -11.08 2.96 6.29
C ARG A 26 -10.52 4.35 6.00
N ARG A 27 -11.33 5.19 5.36
CA ARG A 27 -11.00 6.62 5.26
C ARG A 27 -11.13 7.30 6.64
N ALA A 28 -10.57 8.50 6.77
CA ALA A 28 -10.64 9.30 8.00
C ALA A 28 -12.09 9.56 8.48
N ASN A 29 -13.05 9.62 7.55
CA ASN A 29 -14.49 9.76 7.84
C ASN A 29 -15.21 8.41 8.07
N GLN A 30 -14.47 7.34 8.36
CA GLN A 30 -14.94 5.97 8.53
C GLN A 30 -15.67 5.33 7.33
N THR A 31 -15.72 6.02 6.19
CA THR A 31 -16.31 5.45 4.97
C THR A 31 -15.43 4.34 4.40
N ARG A 32 -16.08 3.31 3.84
CA ARG A 32 -15.40 2.24 3.14
C ARG A 32 -14.80 2.78 1.84
N ASN A 33 -13.57 2.37 1.56
CA ASN A 33 -12.92 2.65 0.29
C ASN A 33 -12.68 1.32 -0.43
N PRO A 34 -13.31 1.08 -1.60
CA PRO A 34 -13.11 -0.15 -2.36
C PRO A 34 -11.62 -0.45 -2.63
N PHE A 35 -10.82 0.60 -2.84
CA PHE A 35 -9.38 0.45 -3.07
C PHE A 35 -8.60 -0.15 -1.89
N TYR A 36 -9.04 0.08 -0.65
CA TYR A 36 -8.40 -0.51 0.53
C TYR A 36 -8.83 -1.97 0.73
N GLU A 37 -10.03 -2.32 0.27
CA GLU A 37 -10.49 -3.71 0.28
C GLU A 37 -9.75 -4.55 -0.74
N PHE A 38 -9.35 -3.97 -1.89
CA PHE A 38 -8.52 -4.66 -2.88
C PHE A 38 -7.17 -5.14 -2.35
N MET A 39 -6.62 -4.51 -1.30
CA MET A 39 -5.42 -5.03 -0.63
C MET A 39 -5.62 -6.48 -0.18
N ARG A 40 -6.82 -6.85 0.27
CA ARG A 40 -7.15 -8.22 0.72
C ARG A 40 -7.20 -9.23 -0.41
N GLU A 41 -7.34 -8.78 -1.65
CA GLU A 41 -7.40 -9.63 -2.83
C GLU A 41 -6.03 -9.90 -3.45
N VAL A 42 -4.98 -9.23 -2.95
CA VAL A 42 -3.60 -9.41 -3.40
C VAL A 42 -3.07 -10.74 -2.91
N ALA A 43 -2.42 -11.48 -3.80
CA ALA A 43 -1.79 -12.76 -3.49
C ALA A 43 -0.29 -12.77 -3.86
N PRO A 44 0.52 -13.59 -3.17
CA PRO A 44 1.91 -13.83 -3.56
C PRO A 44 2.04 -14.20 -5.04
N GLY A 45 3.00 -13.58 -5.74
CA GLY A 45 3.23 -13.75 -7.17
C GLY A 45 2.45 -12.79 -8.08
N ASP A 46 1.58 -11.94 -7.53
CA ASP A 46 0.98 -10.84 -8.29
C ASP A 46 1.98 -9.71 -8.58
N LEU A 47 1.74 -8.95 -9.64
CA LEU A 47 2.59 -7.83 -10.05
C LEU A 47 2.01 -6.48 -9.62
N VAL A 48 2.87 -5.60 -9.12
CA VAL A 48 2.54 -4.25 -8.66
C VAL A 48 3.24 -3.23 -9.53
N LEU A 49 2.47 -2.36 -10.17
CA LEU A 49 2.94 -1.19 -10.91
C LEU A 49 2.94 0.03 -9.99
N ALA A 50 4.14 0.49 -9.63
CA ALA A 50 4.35 1.63 -8.76
C ALA A 50 4.26 2.94 -9.55
N PHE A 51 3.18 3.69 -9.39
CA PHE A 51 2.98 4.93 -10.12
C PHE A 51 3.21 6.15 -9.22
N GLN A 52 4.12 7.02 -9.66
CA GLN A 52 4.46 8.26 -8.97
C GLN A 52 4.88 9.34 -9.97
N SER A 53 4.34 10.56 -9.81
CA SER A 53 4.68 11.72 -10.66
C SER A 53 4.56 11.41 -12.15
N THR A 54 3.39 10.89 -12.54
CA THR A 54 3.01 10.54 -13.92
C THR A 54 3.87 9.47 -14.61
N ARG A 55 4.67 8.71 -13.85
CA ARG A 55 5.54 7.65 -14.37
C ARG A 55 5.40 6.38 -13.56
N ILE A 56 5.55 5.23 -14.23
CA ILE A 56 5.80 3.96 -13.55
C ILE A 56 7.25 3.99 -13.08
N ARG A 57 7.45 4.01 -11.77
CA ARG A 57 8.77 4.10 -11.15
C ARG A 57 9.41 2.73 -10.91
N LYS A 58 8.58 1.72 -10.61
CA LYS A 58 9.03 0.36 -10.32
C LYS A 58 7.92 -0.64 -10.65
N ILE A 59 8.32 -1.86 -10.94
CA ILE A 59 7.45 -3.03 -10.99
C ILE A 59 7.93 -3.94 -9.85
N GLY A 60 7.03 -4.30 -8.93
CA GLY A 60 7.33 -5.20 -7.82
C GLY A 60 6.52 -6.48 -7.88
N ILE A 61 7.01 -7.50 -7.17
CA ILE A 61 6.31 -8.78 -7.02
C ILE A 61 5.82 -8.91 -5.58
N VAL A 62 4.54 -9.22 -5.43
CA VAL A 62 3.92 -9.45 -4.13
C VAL A 62 4.49 -10.74 -3.51
N GLN A 63 4.90 -10.66 -2.25
CA GLN A 63 5.48 -11.79 -1.52
C GLN A 63 4.56 -12.35 -0.43
N SER A 64 3.60 -11.57 0.05
CA SER A 64 2.68 -11.97 1.12
C SER A 64 1.22 -11.80 0.73
N TYR A 65 0.34 -12.52 1.41
CA TYR A 65 -1.06 -12.10 1.50
C TYR A 65 -1.17 -10.83 2.33
N CYS A 66 -2.33 -10.17 2.24
CA CYS A 66 -2.66 -9.02 3.05
C CYS A 66 -2.77 -9.38 4.54
N TYR A 67 -2.12 -8.59 5.39
CA TYR A 67 -2.21 -8.73 6.85
C TYR A 67 -2.40 -7.38 7.52
N GLU A 68 -2.87 -7.42 8.77
CA GLU A 68 -3.06 -6.21 9.56
C GLU A 68 -1.72 -5.74 10.14
N ALA A 69 -1.39 -4.47 9.95
CA ALA A 69 -0.15 -3.89 10.47
C ALA A 69 -0.36 -2.45 10.94
N PRO A 70 0.40 -2.00 11.96
CA PRO A 70 0.38 -0.62 12.38
C PRO A 70 0.88 0.30 11.26
N LYS A 71 0.45 1.56 11.28
CA LYS A 71 0.97 2.60 10.40
C LYS A 71 2.50 2.67 10.56
N PRO A 72 3.28 2.62 9.46
CA PRO A 72 4.72 2.75 9.54
C PRO A 72 5.12 4.10 10.17
N LEU A 73 6.00 4.04 11.17
CA LEU A 73 6.49 5.24 11.87
C LEU A 73 7.19 6.22 10.92
N GLU A 74 7.79 5.69 9.85
CA GLU A 74 8.48 6.42 8.79
C GLU A 74 7.58 7.35 7.98
N PHE A 75 6.25 7.18 8.04
CA PHE A 75 5.32 8.07 7.37
C PHE A 75 5.22 9.43 8.08
N GLY A 76 5.63 9.53 9.35
CA GLY A 76 5.58 10.78 10.13
C GLY A 76 4.22 11.47 10.05
N ASN A 77 4.23 12.76 9.67
CA ASN A 77 3.02 13.58 9.50
C ASN A 77 2.21 13.26 8.23
N VAL A 78 2.77 12.49 7.28
CA VAL A 78 2.03 12.07 6.08
C VAL A 78 0.91 11.14 6.50
N GLY A 79 -0.33 11.51 6.17
CA GLY A 79 -1.50 10.76 6.59
C GLY A 79 -1.72 10.75 8.10
N ALA A 80 -1.49 11.88 8.79
CA ALA A 80 -1.81 12.04 10.22
C ALA A 80 -3.30 11.77 10.55
N TYR A 81 -4.17 11.84 9.55
CA TYR A 81 -5.60 11.53 9.63
C TYR A 81 -5.93 10.05 9.33
N TRP A 82 -4.93 9.21 9.07
CA TRP A 82 -5.13 7.77 8.89
C TRP A 82 -5.15 7.04 10.22
N ASP A 83 -5.93 5.95 10.25
CA ASP A 83 -6.02 5.07 11.40
C ASP A 83 -4.66 4.44 11.73
N GLN A 84 -4.44 4.09 13.00
CA GLN A 84 -3.18 3.50 13.45
C GLN A 84 -3.01 2.07 12.94
N VAL A 85 -4.08 1.39 12.55
CA VAL A 85 -4.06 0.03 12.01
C VAL A 85 -4.55 0.02 10.56
N GLY A 86 -3.75 -0.59 9.69
CA GLY A 86 -4.00 -0.69 8.25
C GLY A 86 -3.80 -2.09 7.71
N TRP A 87 -3.95 -2.20 6.39
CA TRP A 87 -3.56 -3.34 5.58
C TRP A 87 -2.12 -3.18 5.12
N ARG A 88 -1.35 -4.25 5.19
CA ARG A 88 0.02 -4.32 4.70
C ARG A 88 0.22 -5.56 3.83
N VAL A 89 1.06 -5.40 2.82
CA VAL A 89 1.49 -6.46 1.91
C VAL A 89 3.00 -6.27 1.67
N ASP A 90 3.76 -7.35 1.71
CA ASP A 90 5.20 -7.30 1.42
C ASP A 90 5.47 -7.45 -0.08
N VAL A 91 6.40 -6.66 -0.61
CA VAL A 91 6.71 -6.54 -2.05
C VAL A 91 8.22 -6.37 -2.26
N HIS A 92 8.79 -7.06 -3.25
CA HIS A 92 10.20 -6.91 -3.64
C HIS A 92 10.38 -6.18 -4.99
#